data_AF-A0A7J0DH70-F1
#
_entry.id   AF-A0A7J0DH70-F1
#
_cell.length_a   1.000
_cell.length_b   1.000
_cell.length_c   1.000
_cell.angle_alpha   90.00
_cell.angle_beta   90.00
_cell.angle_gamma   90.00
#
_symmetry.space_group_name_H-M   'P 1'
#
loop_
_entity.id
_entity.type
_entity.pdbx_description
1 polymer ?
#
loop_
_entity_poly.entity_id
_entity_poly.type
_entity_poly.pdbx_seq_one_letter_code
_entity_poly.pdbx_strand_id
1 'polypeptide(L)'
;MVMWNHLAYKMGQVPNKTFHGESLATKQKAMLRFLWLLLLVYACLVSPASSQPKNIFLLAGQSNMSGRGGVTNVTWDGIVPPQCQPSPTILRLSEELAWVEATEPLHKDIDVYATCGVGPGLAFANSILANDSSLGPVGLVPCAIGGTKISQWARGTDLYNQLVRRASAALQGGGTIRALLWYQGESDTINSEDAELYQDRLDNFFIDLRVDLPIPSLPIIQVALASGLGPFIEKVRAAQLGLNLDKVTCVDAKGLELEPDHLHLSTGAEVRLGEMLANEFLRTLPRPLTSNAHKRPELHLIMKAPKGKAMLTFLCLMLLAYPCLGSHASSHPKSIFLLAGQSNMSGRGGITNGTWDGVLPLQCRPRRKILRLSAKLAWVKAVEPLHKDIDVYATCGVGPGMAFANSVLAKDSSLGPIGLVPCAVGATRGTKISQWARGTDLYNQLVRRASAALRGGGSIRAVLWYQGESDTVALASGQGPFIEKVRAAQLGLNLDKVTCVDAKGLELEPDHLHLSTGAEVRLGEMLANEFLRTLPSPLNSHGH
;
A
#
# COMPACT_ATOMS: atom_id res chain seq x y z
N MET A 1 0.88 58.66 -14.46
CA MET A 1 1.14 59.12 -15.84
C MET A 1 2.21 60.23 -15.91
N VAL A 2 3.29 60.16 -15.10
CA VAL A 2 4.44 61.08 -15.17
C VAL A 2 5.80 60.36 -15.07
N MET A 3 5.81 59.02 -14.92
CA MET A 3 7.05 58.22 -14.90
C MET A 3 7.25 57.36 -16.16
N TRP A 4 6.53 57.68 -17.24
CA TRP A 4 6.68 57.06 -18.57
C TRP A 4 7.19 58.03 -19.66
N ASN A 5 7.21 59.34 -19.39
CA ASN A 5 7.68 60.35 -20.36
C ASN A 5 9.20 60.55 -20.37
N HIS A 6 9.95 59.94 -19.44
CA HIS A 6 11.40 60.13 -19.36
C HIS A 6 12.22 59.02 -20.04
N LEU A 7 11.61 57.86 -20.36
CA LEU A 7 12.25 56.84 -21.22
C LEU A 7 12.03 57.09 -22.71
N ALA A 8 10.93 57.73 -23.11
CA ALA A 8 10.63 58.04 -24.50
C ALA A 8 11.50 59.19 -25.09
N TYR A 9 12.05 60.06 -24.24
CA TYR A 9 12.90 61.18 -24.66
C TYR A 9 14.37 60.78 -24.91
N LYS A 10 14.83 59.66 -24.34
CA LYS A 10 16.21 59.15 -24.53
C LYS A 10 16.39 58.15 -25.68
N MET A 11 15.33 57.75 -26.37
CA MET A 11 15.40 56.91 -27.57
C MET A 11 15.22 57.69 -28.89
N GLY A 12 15.11 59.02 -28.82
CA GLY A 12 14.77 59.88 -29.96
C GLY A 12 15.93 60.50 -30.75
N GLN A 13 17.19 60.18 -30.46
CA GLN A 13 18.33 60.71 -31.22
C GLN A 13 19.44 59.68 -31.41
N VAL A 14 19.34 58.90 -32.50
CA VAL A 14 20.48 58.28 -33.16
C VAL A 14 20.36 58.58 -34.66
N PRO A 15 21.41 59.07 -35.34
CA PRO A 15 21.33 59.49 -36.74
C PRO A 15 21.19 58.31 -37.70
N ASN A 16 20.57 58.60 -38.85
CA ASN A 16 20.48 57.77 -40.05
C ASN A 16 21.68 56.83 -40.26
N LYS A 17 21.45 55.53 -40.09
CA LYS A 17 22.19 54.49 -40.81
C LYS A 17 21.19 53.59 -41.51
N THR A 18 21.26 53.64 -42.83
CA THR A 18 20.58 52.76 -43.77
C THR A 18 20.77 51.30 -43.40
N PHE A 19 19.69 50.64 -42.97
CA PHE A 19 19.58 49.19 -43.00
C PHE A 19 18.44 48.84 -43.93
N HIS A 20 18.73 47.99 -44.92
CA HIS A 20 17.76 47.46 -45.88
C HIS A 20 16.56 46.87 -45.13
N GLY A 21 15.43 47.59 -45.20
CA GLY A 21 14.18 47.14 -44.61
C GLY A 21 13.57 46.05 -45.46
N GLU A 22 13.57 44.81 -44.98
CA GLU A 22 12.54 43.87 -45.39
C GLU A 22 11.17 44.49 -45.10
N SER A 23 10.32 44.54 -46.13
CA SER A 23 8.99 45.13 -46.07
C SER A 23 8.19 44.60 -44.88
N LEU A 24 7.35 45.47 -44.28
CA LEU A 24 6.46 45.13 -43.17
C LEU A 24 5.58 43.91 -43.50
N ALA A 25 5.25 43.71 -44.78
CA ALA A 25 4.50 42.54 -45.26
C ALA A 25 5.33 41.24 -45.20
N THR A 26 6.65 41.31 -45.41
CA THR A 26 7.57 40.16 -45.30
C THR A 26 7.71 39.74 -43.83
N LYS A 27 7.83 40.71 -42.92
CA LYS A 27 7.87 40.46 -41.46
C LYS A 27 6.55 39.90 -40.94
N GLN A 28 5.40 40.40 -41.41
CA GLN A 28 4.08 39.83 -41.08
C GLN A 28 3.91 38.39 -41.59
N LYS A 29 4.34 38.09 -42.82
CA LYS A 29 4.28 36.73 -43.37
C LYS A 29 5.20 35.77 -42.63
N ALA A 30 6.40 36.21 -42.23
CA ALA A 30 7.31 35.42 -41.41
C ALA A 30 6.73 35.15 -40.01
N MET A 31 6.12 36.15 -39.39
CA MET A 31 5.47 36.03 -38.08
C MET A 31 4.24 35.10 -38.13
N LEU A 32 3.48 35.14 -39.22
CA LEU A 32 2.34 34.23 -39.43
C LEU A 32 2.79 32.79 -39.65
N ARG A 33 3.87 32.57 -40.42
CA ARG A 33 4.48 31.24 -40.61
C ARG A 33 5.03 30.66 -39.31
N PHE A 34 5.67 31.50 -38.50
CA PHE A 34 6.16 31.11 -37.18
C PHE A 34 5.02 30.76 -36.22
N LEU A 35 3.91 31.51 -36.26
CA LEU A 35 2.71 31.22 -35.48
C LEU A 35 2.03 29.91 -35.94
N TRP A 36 2.00 29.63 -37.23
CA TRP A 36 1.50 28.36 -37.77
C TRP A 36 2.37 27.17 -37.39
N LEU A 37 3.70 27.33 -37.42
CA LEU A 37 4.65 26.31 -36.93
C LEU A 37 4.49 26.07 -35.43
N LEU A 38 4.30 27.12 -34.64
CA LEU A 38 3.99 27.01 -33.22
C LEU A 38 2.66 26.31 -32.95
N LEU A 39 1.62 26.59 -33.75
CA LEU A 39 0.33 25.91 -33.67
C LEU A 39 0.41 24.42 -34.07
N LEU A 40 1.21 24.09 -35.08
CA LEU A 40 1.48 22.71 -35.49
C LEU A 40 2.28 21.96 -34.43
N VAL A 41 3.31 22.58 -33.85
CA VAL A 41 4.06 22.01 -32.72
C VAL A 41 3.16 21.84 -31.50
N TYR A 42 2.27 22.80 -31.20
CA TYR A 42 1.31 22.69 -30.11
C TYR A 42 0.31 21.55 -30.37
N ALA A 43 -0.21 21.42 -31.60
CA ALA A 43 -1.09 20.31 -31.98
C ALA A 43 -0.40 18.93 -31.90
N CYS A 44 0.92 18.85 -32.15
CA CYS A 44 1.71 17.64 -31.94
C CYS A 44 2.06 17.37 -30.46
N LEU A 45 2.02 18.39 -29.59
CA LEU A 45 2.23 18.25 -28.14
C LEU A 45 0.92 17.95 -27.38
N VAL A 46 -0.24 18.27 -27.97
CA VAL A 46 -1.53 17.80 -27.49
C VAL A 46 -1.75 16.37 -28.01
N SER A 47 -1.13 15.40 -27.35
CA SER A 47 -1.63 14.02 -27.44
C SER A 47 -3.12 14.04 -27.05
N PRO A 48 -4.03 13.38 -27.78
CA PRO A 48 -5.36 13.15 -27.26
C PRO A 48 -5.17 12.52 -25.89
N ALA A 49 -5.82 13.06 -24.86
CA ALA A 49 -5.77 12.48 -23.53
C ALA A 49 -6.19 11.01 -23.68
N SER A 50 -5.21 10.10 -23.68
CA SER A 50 -5.46 8.68 -23.57
C SER A 50 -6.35 8.54 -22.35
N SER A 51 -7.55 8.03 -22.56
CA SER A 51 -8.59 7.87 -21.55
C SER A 51 -8.09 6.90 -20.49
N GLN A 52 -7.26 7.36 -19.55
CA GLN A 52 -6.72 6.53 -18.49
C GLN A 52 -7.88 5.93 -17.68
N PRO A 53 -7.82 4.64 -17.32
CA PRO A 53 -8.90 4.01 -16.60
C PRO A 53 -9.06 4.63 -15.22
N LYS A 54 -10.30 5.00 -14.88
CA LYS A 54 -10.63 5.53 -13.56
C LYS A 54 -10.91 4.41 -12.56
N ASN A 55 -11.50 3.32 -13.04
CA ASN A 55 -11.90 2.17 -12.24
C ASN A 55 -11.13 0.94 -12.69
N ILE A 56 -10.25 0.43 -11.82
CA ILE A 56 -9.31 -0.64 -12.11
C ILE A 56 -9.75 -1.93 -11.41
N PHE A 57 -9.72 -3.06 -12.12
CA PHE A 57 -10.05 -4.37 -11.61
C PHE A 57 -8.88 -5.33 -11.83
N LEU A 58 -8.46 -5.99 -10.76
CA LEU A 58 -7.41 -7.01 -10.83
C LEU A 58 -8.05 -8.35 -11.18
N LEU A 59 -7.51 -9.07 -12.15
CA LEU A 59 -7.98 -10.38 -12.58
C LEU A 59 -6.88 -11.41 -12.27
N ALA A 60 -7.01 -12.18 -11.19
CA ALA A 60 -5.97 -13.11 -10.76
C ALA A 60 -6.54 -14.49 -10.39
N GLY A 61 -5.66 -15.49 -10.39
CA GLY A 61 -6.02 -16.89 -10.16
C GLY A 61 -5.38 -17.79 -11.20
N GLN A 62 -6.09 -18.82 -11.67
CA GLN A 62 -5.56 -19.80 -12.62
C GLN A 62 -6.28 -19.79 -13.98
N SER A 63 -6.28 -20.93 -14.68
CA SER A 63 -6.72 -21.05 -16.07
C SER A 63 -8.16 -20.59 -16.32
N ASN A 64 -9.11 -20.82 -15.41
CA ASN A 64 -10.50 -20.32 -15.54
C ASN A 64 -10.64 -18.81 -15.26
N MET A 65 -9.65 -18.13 -14.67
CA MET A 65 -9.58 -16.64 -14.70
C MET A 65 -8.85 -16.15 -15.96
N SER A 66 -7.77 -16.86 -16.33
CA SER A 66 -6.97 -16.57 -17.51
C SER A 66 -7.79 -16.64 -18.79
N GLY A 67 -8.69 -17.63 -18.86
CA GLY A 67 -9.63 -17.88 -19.93
C GLY A 67 -9.23 -19.10 -20.76
N ARG A 68 -10.16 -20.06 -20.89
CA ARG A 68 -10.01 -21.26 -21.74
C ARG A 68 -11.26 -21.55 -22.57
N GLY A 69 -12.29 -20.70 -22.52
CA GLY A 69 -13.48 -20.86 -23.34
C GLY A 69 -13.13 -20.86 -24.82
N GLY A 70 -13.60 -21.88 -25.54
CA GLY A 70 -13.35 -22.08 -26.97
C GLY A 70 -11.98 -22.69 -27.27
N VAL A 71 -11.20 -23.07 -26.25
CA VAL A 71 -9.91 -23.74 -26.45
C VAL A 71 -10.11 -25.25 -26.48
N THR A 72 -9.87 -25.85 -27.64
CA THR A 72 -9.88 -27.31 -27.82
C THR A 72 -8.58 -27.75 -28.48
N ASN A 73 -7.97 -28.86 -28.02
CA ASN A 73 -6.69 -29.36 -28.53
C ASN A 73 -5.63 -28.24 -28.68
N VAL A 74 -5.42 -27.47 -27.61
CA VAL A 74 -4.49 -26.33 -27.52
C VAL A 74 -4.72 -25.20 -28.53
N THR A 75 -5.86 -25.17 -29.22
CA THR A 75 -6.22 -24.16 -30.22
C THR A 75 -7.49 -23.44 -29.79
N TRP A 76 -7.47 -22.11 -29.78
CA TRP A 76 -8.66 -21.29 -29.56
C TRP A 76 -9.45 -21.14 -30.86
N ASP A 77 -10.78 -21.26 -30.80
CA ASP A 77 -11.69 -21.14 -31.94
C ASP A 77 -11.82 -19.70 -32.49
N GLY A 78 -11.37 -18.70 -31.74
CA GLY A 78 -11.44 -17.28 -32.10
C GLY A 78 -12.84 -16.68 -31.98
N ILE A 79 -13.80 -17.38 -31.36
CA ILE A 79 -15.18 -16.93 -31.23
C ILE A 79 -15.30 -16.02 -30.01
N VAL A 80 -15.63 -14.75 -30.25
CA VAL A 80 -15.88 -13.75 -29.20
C VAL A 80 -17.39 -13.45 -29.10
N PRO A 81 -18.07 -13.82 -28.00
CA PRO A 81 -19.49 -13.52 -27.81
C PRO A 81 -19.80 -12.02 -27.79
N PRO A 82 -21.05 -11.60 -28.08
CA PRO A 82 -21.47 -10.19 -28.02
C PRO A 82 -21.17 -9.51 -26.66
N GLN A 83 -21.29 -10.24 -25.56
CA GLN A 83 -21.05 -9.76 -24.20
C GLN A 83 -19.55 -9.49 -23.93
N CYS A 84 -18.66 -10.06 -24.74
CA CYS A 84 -17.20 -9.90 -24.62
C CYS A 84 -16.62 -8.98 -25.71
N GLN A 85 -17.45 -8.25 -26.45
CA GLN A 85 -16.97 -7.36 -27.50
C GLN A 85 -16.11 -6.23 -26.90
N PRO A 86 -15.04 -5.81 -27.61
CA PRO A 86 -14.18 -4.73 -27.16
C PRO A 86 -14.95 -3.40 -27.13
N SER A 87 -14.47 -2.48 -26.30
CA SER A 87 -14.99 -1.12 -26.20
C SER A 87 -13.84 -0.14 -25.97
N PRO A 88 -13.85 1.05 -26.60
CA PRO A 88 -12.84 2.08 -26.36
C PRO A 88 -12.76 2.56 -24.90
N THR A 89 -13.79 2.29 -24.08
CA THR A 89 -13.83 2.63 -22.66
C THR A 89 -13.44 1.47 -21.74
N ILE A 90 -13.10 0.30 -22.29
CA ILE A 90 -12.57 -0.83 -21.53
C ILE A 90 -11.13 -1.07 -21.98
N LEU A 91 -10.21 -0.88 -21.05
CA LEU A 91 -8.78 -0.98 -21.28
C LEU A 91 -8.21 -2.20 -20.56
N ARG A 92 -7.11 -2.71 -21.07
CA ARG A 92 -6.33 -3.81 -20.50
C ARG A 92 -4.89 -3.35 -20.31
N LEU A 93 -4.29 -3.69 -19.17
CA LEU A 93 -2.87 -3.49 -18.95
C LEU A 93 -2.07 -4.62 -19.62
N SER A 94 -1.28 -4.32 -20.64
CA SER A 94 -0.46 -5.31 -21.35
C SER A 94 0.71 -5.82 -20.51
N GLU A 95 1.45 -6.81 -21.00
CA GLU A 95 2.71 -7.26 -20.42
C GLU A 95 3.69 -6.09 -20.18
N GLU A 96 3.81 -5.19 -21.16
CA GLU A 96 4.68 -4.00 -21.14
C GLU A 96 4.18 -2.88 -20.23
N LEU A 97 3.14 -3.14 -19.43
CA LEU A 97 2.52 -2.17 -18.52
C LEU A 97 1.90 -0.97 -19.24
N ALA A 98 1.47 -1.16 -20.50
CA ALA A 98 0.77 -0.16 -21.28
C ALA A 98 -0.74 -0.42 -21.26
N TRP A 99 -1.54 0.64 -21.14
CA TRP A 99 -2.98 0.55 -21.33
C TRP A 99 -3.31 0.46 -22.82
N VAL A 100 -3.93 -0.63 -23.22
CA VAL A 100 -4.43 -0.89 -24.58
C VAL A 100 -5.92 -1.19 -24.55
N GLU A 101 -6.60 -1.10 -25.69
CA GLU A 101 -8.00 -1.56 -25.78
C GLU A 101 -8.09 -3.04 -25.39
N ALA A 102 -9.08 -3.38 -24.57
CA ALA A 102 -9.28 -4.75 -24.10
C ALA A 102 -9.92 -5.62 -25.19
N THR A 103 -9.23 -6.69 -25.58
CA THR A 103 -9.72 -7.71 -26.53
C THR A 103 -9.40 -9.10 -25.98
N GLU A 104 -10.30 -10.08 -26.16
CA GLU A 104 -9.96 -11.48 -25.85
C GLU A 104 -8.83 -12.00 -26.76
N PRO A 105 -7.99 -12.94 -26.28
CA PRO A 105 -7.88 -13.41 -24.89
C PRO A 105 -7.15 -12.37 -24.01
N LEU A 106 -7.73 -12.01 -22.85
CA LEU A 106 -7.15 -10.98 -21.96
C LEU A 106 -5.77 -11.35 -21.38
N HIS A 107 -5.46 -12.63 -21.23
CA HIS A 107 -4.21 -13.11 -20.63
C HIS A 107 -3.18 -13.62 -21.64
N LYS A 108 -3.37 -13.39 -22.95
CA LYS A 108 -2.50 -13.96 -24.01
C LYS A 108 -0.99 -13.66 -23.89
N ASP A 109 -0.63 -12.49 -23.34
CA ASP A 109 0.74 -12.02 -23.09
C ASP A 109 1.11 -12.10 -21.60
N ILE A 110 0.26 -12.72 -20.77
CA ILE A 110 0.46 -12.87 -19.33
C ILE A 110 0.64 -14.35 -18.98
N ASP A 111 -0.31 -15.19 -19.37
CA ASP A 111 -0.29 -16.65 -19.18
C ASP A 111 0.33 -17.34 -20.39
N VAL A 112 1.57 -16.95 -20.71
CA VAL A 112 2.30 -17.33 -21.93
C VAL A 112 2.63 -18.82 -22.02
N TYR A 113 2.38 -19.59 -20.96
CA TYR A 113 2.63 -21.02 -20.89
C TYR A 113 1.49 -21.86 -21.47
N ALA A 114 0.36 -21.24 -21.84
CA ALA A 114 -0.81 -21.93 -22.37
C ALA A 114 -1.59 -21.09 -23.40
N THR A 115 -2.29 -21.77 -24.30
CA THR A 115 -3.26 -21.12 -25.18
C THR A 115 -4.42 -20.56 -24.36
N CYS A 116 -4.60 -19.25 -24.42
CA CYS A 116 -5.71 -18.56 -23.77
C CYS A 116 -6.92 -18.45 -24.72
N GLY A 117 -8.11 -18.54 -24.15
CA GLY A 117 -9.39 -18.30 -24.83
C GLY A 117 -10.20 -17.23 -24.10
N VAL A 118 -11.52 -17.31 -24.20
CA VAL A 118 -12.42 -16.41 -23.48
C VAL A 118 -12.31 -16.66 -21.97
N GLY A 119 -12.21 -15.60 -21.19
CA GLY A 119 -12.34 -15.59 -19.72
C GLY A 119 -13.49 -14.67 -19.27
N PRO A 120 -13.66 -14.43 -17.95
CA PRO A 120 -14.82 -13.70 -17.45
C PRO A 120 -14.68 -12.17 -17.51
N GLY A 121 -13.48 -11.67 -17.84
CA GLY A 121 -13.10 -10.27 -17.64
C GLY A 121 -13.84 -9.26 -18.53
N LEU A 122 -14.00 -9.54 -19.83
CA LEU A 122 -14.71 -8.63 -20.73
C LEU A 122 -16.23 -8.65 -20.51
N ALA A 123 -16.81 -9.83 -20.27
CA ALA A 123 -18.22 -9.95 -19.88
C ALA A 123 -18.53 -9.20 -18.57
N PHE A 124 -17.63 -9.30 -17.58
CA PHE A 124 -17.69 -8.52 -16.35
C PHE A 124 -17.68 -7.01 -16.63
N ALA A 125 -16.67 -6.52 -17.38
CA ALA A 125 -16.49 -5.10 -17.66
C ALA A 125 -17.66 -4.49 -18.43
N ASN A 126 -18.14 -5.18 -19.47
CA ASN A 126 -19.32 -4.76 -20.23
C ASN A 126 -20.58 -4.75 -19.35
N SER A 127 -20.75 -5.75 -18.49
CA SER A 127 -21.92 -5.83 -17.60
C SER A 127 -21.97 -4.69 -16.58
N ILE A 128 -20.84 -4.32 -15.96
CA ILE A 128 -20.84 -3.20 -15.00
C ILE A 128 -21.08 -1.85 -15.70
N LEU A 129 -20.58 -1.66 -16.91
CA LEU A 129 -20.79 -0.43 -17.68
C LEU A 129 -22.21 -0.31 -18.24
N ALA A 130 -22.83 -1.43 -18.60
CA ALA A 130 -24.23 -1.48 -18.99
C ALA A 130 -25.17 -1.10 -17.83
N ASN A 131 -24.80 -1.45 -16.59
CA ASN A 131 -25.57 -1.10 -15.39
C ASN A 131 -25.27 0.30 -14.85
N ASP A 132 -24.03 0.77 -14.95
CA ASP A 132 -23.62 2.10 -14.48
C ASP A 132 -22.56 2.72 -15.42
N SER A 133 -23.04 3.48 -16.40
CA SER A 133 -22.18 4.21 -17.34
C SER A 133 -21.40 5.36 -16.68
N SER A 134 -21.75 5.77 -15.45
CA SER A 134 -21.05 6.84 -14.73
C SER A 134 -19.68 6.40 -14.19
N LEU A 135 -19.43 5.09 -14.14
CA LEU A 135 -18.10 4.53 -13.85
C LEU A 135 -17.04 5.06 -14.83
N GLY A 136 -17.41 5.40 -16.07
CA GLY A 136 -16.47 5.85 -17.08
C GLY A 136 -15.44 4.77 -17.43
N PRO A 137 -14.23 5.15 -17.89
CA PRO A 137 -13.25 4.19 -18.39
C PRO A 137 -12.83 3.14 -17.35
N VAL A 138 -12.96 1.87 -17.72
CA VAL A 138 -12.63 0.69 -16.91
C VAL A 138 -11.27 0.14 -17.34
N GLY A 139 -10.42 -0.24 -16.39
CA GLY A 139 -9.13 -0.87 -16.61
C GLY A 139 -9.10 -2.28 -16.04
N LEU A 140 -8.74 -3.26 -16.85
CA LEU A 140 -8.53 -4.65 -16.48
C LEU A 140 -7.04 -4.93 -16.34
N VAL A 141 -6.64 -5.52 -15.22
CA VAL A 141 -5.24 -5.89 -14.95
C VAL A 141 -5.15 -7.41 -14.89
N PRO A 142 -4.91 -8.07 -16.04
CA PRO A 142 -4.76 -9.53 -16.11
C PRO A 142 -3.48 -9.97 -15.41
N CYS A 143 -3.58 -10.96 -14.52
CA CYS A 143 -2.48 -11.49 -13.72
C CYS A 143 -2.56 -13.02 -13.54
N ALA A 144 -3.64 -13.69 -13.95
CA ALA A 144 -3.84 -15.12 -13.72
C ALA A 144 -2.84 -15.98 -14.52
N ILE A 145 -2.42 -17.11 -13.93
CA ILE A 145 -1.47 -18.07 -14.54
C ILE A 145 -1.99 -19.50 -14.35
N GLY A 146 -2.13 -20.24 -15.46
CA GLY A 146 -2.70 -21.58 -15.48
C GLY A 146 -1.96 -22.62 -14.62
N GLY A 147 -2.71 -23.56 -14.03
CA GLY A 147 -2.15 -24.71 -13.30
C GLY A 147 -1.53 -24.39 -11.93
N THR A 148 -1.63 -23.15 -11.46
CA THR A 148 -0.99 -22.73 -10.21
C THR A 148 -1.79 -23.09 -8.96
N LYS A 149 -1.08 -23.47 -7.88
CA LYS A 149 -1.63 -23.71 -6.54
C LYS A 149 -1.62 -22.44 -5.69
N ILE A 150 -2.47 -22.34 -4.66
CA ILE A 150 -2.49 -21.16 -3.77
C ILE A 150 -1.15 -20.93 -3.05
N SER A 151 -0.36 -21.98 -2.80
CA SER A 151 0.99 -21.86 -2.24
C SER A 151 1.96 -21.08 -3.13
N GLN A 152 1.76 -21.10 -4.46
CA GLN A 152 2.54 -20.31 -5.40
C GLN A 152 2.11 -18.84 -5.45
N TRP A 153 0.99 -18.49 -4.82
CA TRP A 153 0.48 -17.13 -4.65
C TRP A 153 0.79 -16.54 -3.28
N ALA A 154 1.55 -17.24 -2.44
CA ALA A 154 1.97 -16.73 -1.13
C ALA A 154 2.81 -15.45 -1.27
N ARG A 155 2.69 -14.53 -0.30
CA ARG A 155 3.44 -13.27 -0.32
C ARG A 155 4.94 -13.51 -0.49
N GLY A 156 5.52 -12.84 -1.48
CA GLY A 156 6.94 -12.93 -1.80
C GLY A 156 7.30 -13.93 -2.91
N THR A 157 6.36 -14.76 -3.36
CA THR A 157 6.54 -15.58 -4.58
C THR A 157 6.44 -14.72 -5.85
N ASP A 158 6.88 -15.26 -6.97
CA ASP A 158 6.91 -14.55 -8.25
C ASP A 158 5.51 -14.11 -8.71
N LEU A 159 4.50 -14.99 -8.62
CA LEU A 159 3.12 -14.68 -9.01
C LEU A 159 2.52 -13.55 -8.18
N TYR A 160 2.71 -13.62 -6.86
CA TYR A 160 2.26 -12.57 -5.94
C TYR A 160 2.96 -11.23 -6.24
N ASN A 161 4.29 -11.25 -6.40
CA ASN A 161 5.07 -10.05 -6.68
C ASN A 161 4.70 -9.44 -8.04
N GLN A 162 4.39 -10.26 -9.04
CA GLN A 162 3.92 -9.82 -10.35
C GLN A 162 2.53 -9.18 -10.25
N LEU A 163 1.59 -9.77 -9.50
CA LEU A 163 0.29 -9.18 -9.23
C LEU A 163 0.42 -7.80 -8.58
N VAL A 164 1.20 -7.68 -7.50
CA VAL A 164 1.43 -6.40 -6.80
C VAL A 164 2.12 -5.38 -7.71
N ARG A 165 3.10 -5.80 -8.52
CA ARG A 165 3.79 -4.92 -9.48
C ARG A 165 2.82 -4.36 -10.53
N ARG A 166 1.98 -5.23 -11.12
CA ARG A 166 1.02 -4.83 -12.15
C ARG A 166 -0.07 -3.94 -11.58
N ALA A 167 -0.58 -4.25 -10.39
CA ALA A 167 -1.51 -3.39 -9.66
C ALA A 167 -0.89 -2.00 -9.36
N SER A 168 0.37 -1.96 -8.95
CA SER A 168 1.10 -0.69 -8.71
C SER A 168 1.30 0.13 -9.99
N ALA A 169 1.61 -0.54 -11.11
CA ALA A 169 1.73 0.11 -12.41
C ALA A 169 0.38 0.69 -12.88
N ALA A 170 -0.71 -0.05 -12.69
CA ALA A 170 -2.06 0.39 -13.04
C ALA A 170 -2.46 1.69 -12.33
N LEU A 171 -1.99 1.91 -11.09
CA LEU A 171 -2.27 3.11 -10.30
C LEU A 171 -1.51 4.37 -10.78
N GLN A 172 -0.47 4.24 -11.61
CA GLN A 172 0.35 5.38 -12.05
C GLN A 172 -0.46 6.42 -12.86
N GLY A 173 -1.54 6.00 -13.52
CA GLY A 173 -2.46 6.87 -14.27
C GLY A 173 -3.48 7.61 -13.41
N GLY A 174 -3.45 7.47 -12.08
CA GLY A 174 -4.39 8.12 -11.15
C GLY A 174 -5.75 7.43 -11.02
N GLY A 175 -5.91 6.22 -11.56
CA GLY A 175 -7.08 5.38 -11.36
C GLY A 175 -7.17 4.78 -9.94
N THR A 176 -8.30 4.15 -9.63
CA THR A 176 -8.52 3.49 -8.33
C THR A 176 -8.80 2.01 -8.53
N ILE A 177 -8.12 1.14 -7.78
CA ILE A 177 -8.45 -0.29 -7.75
C ILE A 177 -9.78 -0.46 -7.01
N ARG A 178 -10.77 -1.01 -7.71
CA ARG A 178 -12.15 -1.19 -7.24
C ARG A 178 -12.42 -2.57 -6.69
N ALA A 179 -11.79 -3.61 -7.24
CA ALA A 179 -11.88 -4.96 -6.72
C ALA A 179 -10.74 -5.86 -7.22
N LEU A 180 -10.50 -6.95 -6.50
CA LEU A 180 -9.87 -8.16 -7.03
C LEU A 180 -10.97 -9.15 -7.42
N LEU A 181 -10.91 -9.67 -8.65
CA LEU A 181 -11.63 -10.86 -9.08
C LEU A 181 -10.68 -12.05 -9.00
N TRP A 182 -11.05 -13.06 -8.20
CA TRP A 182 -10.20 -14.21 -7.89
C TRP A 182 -10.87 -15.52 -8.27
N TYR A 183 -10.27 -16.29 -9.17
CA TYR A 183 -10.75 -17.65 -9.49
C TYR A 183 -9.58 -18.64 -9.55
N GLN A 184 -9.43 -19.41 -8.48
CA GLN A 184 -8.35 -20.38 -8.30
C GLN A 184 -8.75 -21.48 -7.32
N GLY A 185 -8.15 -22.66 -7.47
CA GLY A 185 -8.17 -23.72 -6.46
C GLY A 185 -8.12 -25.13 -7.04
N GLU A 186 -8.33 -25.29 -8.36
CA GLU A 186 -8.45 -26.59 -9.00
C GLU A 186 -7.17 -27.43 -8.82
N SER A 187 -5.99 -26.80 -8.86
CA SER A 187 -4.70 -27.49 -8.60
C SER A 187 -4.52 -27.94 -7.14
N ASP A 188 -5.17 -27.27 -6.19
CA ASP A 188 -5.11 -27.62 -4.77
C ASP A 188 -6.05 -28.80 -4.43
N THR A 189 -6.93 -29.20 -5.35
CA THR A 189 -7.83 -30.36 -5.18
C THR A 189 -7.14 -31.71 -5.36
N ILE A 190 -5.87 -31.74 -5.78
CA ILE A 190 -5.13 -32.96 -6.13
C ILE A 190 -4.75 -33.79 -4.91
N ASN A 191 -4.25 -33.16 -3.85
CA ASN A 191 -3.75 -33.86 -2.66
C ASN A 191 -4.38 -33.28 -1.38
N SER A 192 -4.45 -34.11 -0.33
CA SER A 192 -5.17 -33.77 0.89
C SER A 192 -4.54 -32.60 1.64
N GLU A 193 -3.21 -32.52 1.66
CA GLU A 193 -2.47 -31.47 2.39
C GLU A 193 -2.76 -30.08 1.81
N ASP A 194 -2.68 -29.93 0.48
CA ASP A 194 -3.00 -28.66 -0.17
C ASP A 194 -4.47 -28.27 0.06
N ALA A 195 -5.40 -29.22 -0.03
CA ALA A 195 -6.82 -28.96 0.22
C ALA A 195 -7.11 -28.61 1.69
N GLU A 196 -6.39 -29.19 2.65
CA GLU A 196 -6.50 -28.89 4.08
C GLU A 196 -5.96 -27.50 4.42
N LEU A 197 -4.84 -27.12 3.82
CA LEU A 197 -4.21 -25.82 4.04
C LEU A 197 -4.79 -24.70 3.18
N TYR A 198 -5.75 -25.01 2.30
CA TYR A 198 -6.26 -24.08 1.30
C TYR A 198 -6.86 -22.82 1.95
N GLN A 199 -7.72 -23.00 2.96
CA GLN A 199 -8.39 -21.87 3.63
C GLN A 199 -7.38 -20.89 4.23
N ASP A 200 -6.44 -21.40 5.03
CA ASP A 200 -5.44 -20.56 5.70
C ASP A 200 -4.54 -19.84 4.69
N ARG A 201 -4.15 -20.52 3.61
CA ARG A 201 -3.32 -19.92 2.55
C ARG A 201 -4.09 -18.84 1.79
N LEU A 202 -5.38 -19.05 1.53
CA LEU A 202 -6.24 -18.09 0.85
C LEU A 202 -6.50 -16.85 1.73
N ASP A 203 -6.79 -17.05 3.02
CA ASP A 203 -6.96 -15.96 3.99
C ASP A 203 -5.70 -15.09 4.05
N ASN A 204 -4.53 -15.73 4.17
CA ASN A 204 -3.25 -15.03 4.19
C ASN A 204 -3.00 -14.26 2.89
N PHE A 205 -3.26 -14.86 1.73
CA PHE A 205 -3.11 -14.20 0.44
C PHE A 205 -3.94 -12.90 0.35
N PHE A 206 -5.22 -12.94 0.74
CA PHE A 206 -6.09 -11.76 0.70
C PHE A 206 -5.68 -10.69 1.71
N ILE A 207 -5.28 -11.08 2.91
CA ILE A 207 -4.80 -10.16 3.95
C ILE A 207 -3.51 -9.47 3.49
N ASP A 208 -2.56 -10.25 2.97
CA ASP A 208 -1.28 -9.75 2.47
C ASP A 208 -1.47 -8.79 1.29
N LEU A 209 -2.34 -9.15 0.33
CA LEU A 209 -2.59 -8.29 -0.82
C LEU A 209 -3.19 -6.94 -0.40
N ARG A 210 -4.11 -6.91 0.56
CA ARG A 210 -4.66 -5.66 1.12
C ARG A 210 -3.60 -4.80 1.80
N VAL A 211 -2.61 -5.44 2.42
CA VAL A 211 -1.48 -4.75 3.07
C VAL A 211 -0.53 -4.17 2.02
N ASP A 212 -0.18 -4.93 0.99
CA ASP A 212 0.80 -4.52 -0.03
C ASP A 212 0.21 -3.57 -1.08
N LEU A 213 -1.12 -3.56 -1.27
CA LEU A 213 -1.83 -2.55 -2.08
C LEU A 213 -2.35 -1.35 -1.29
N PRO A 214 -1.86 -1.13 -0.06
CA PRO A 214 -2.52 -0.40 1.04
C PRO A 214 -4.04 -0.08 0.92
N ILE A 215 -4.87 -1.07 0.61
CA ILE A 215 -6.35 -0.92 0.53
C ILE A 215 -6.99 -1.90 1.53
N PRO A 216 -7.13 -1.55 2.83
CA PRO A 216 -7.60 -2.46 3.87
C PRO A 216 -8.99 -3.06 3.64
N SER A 217 -9.85 -2.33 2.93
CA SER A 217 -11.22 -2.71 2.61
C SER A 217 -11.40 -3.05 1.13
N LEU A 218 -10.34 -3.51 0.45
CA LEU A 218 -10.39 -3.88 -0.97
C LEU A 218 -11.51 -4.92 -1.16
N PRO A 219 -12.53 -4.64 -1.98
CA PRO A 219 -13.51 -5.66 -2.34
C PRO A 219 -12.80 -6.81 -3.06
N ILE A 220 -13.03 -8.03 -2.58
CA ILE A 220 -12.52 -9.25 -3.20
C ILE A 220 -13.72 -10.12 -3.53
N ILE A 221 -13.85 -10.48 -4.80
CA ILE A 221 -14.91 -11.36 -5.28
C ILE A 221 -14.22 -12.64 -5.74
N GLN A 222 -14.29 -13.68 -4.92
CA GLN A 222 -13.75 -14.99 -5.24
C GLN A 222 -14.82 -15.89 -5.90
N VAL A 223 -14.36 -16.97 -6.53
CA VAL A 223 -15.22 -17.94 -7.19
C VAL A 223 -15.03 -19.32 -6.56
N ALA A 224 -16.12 -19.92 -6.08
CA ALA A 224 -16.13 -21.32 -5.66
C ALA A 224 -16.15 -22.24 -6.89
N LEU A 225 -15.26 -23.23 -6.91
CA LEU A 225 -14.89 -23.97 -8.13
C LEU A 225 -16.05 -24.69 -8.81
N ALA A 226 -16.14 -24.63 -10.14
CA ALA A 226 -17.05 -25.47 -10.92
C ALA A 226 -16.55 -26.93 -11.04
N SER A 227 -15.24 -27.11 -11.06
CA SER A 227 -14.52 -28.34 -11.39
C SER A 227 -13.21 -28.45 -10.57
N GLY A 228 -12.49 -29.57 -10.67
CA GLY A 228 -11.23 -29.77 -9.95
C GLY A 228 -10.37 -30.85 -10.60
N LEU A 229 -9.05 -30.79 -10.38
CA LEU A 229 -8.09 -31.78 -10.91
C LEU A 229 -7.99 -33.06 -10.08
N GLY A 230 -8.53 -33.06 -8.86
CA GLY A 230 -8.47 -34.22 -7.96
C GLY A 230 -9.65 -34.35 -7.01
N PRO A 231 -9.60 -35.34 -6.10
CA PRO A 231 -10.76 -35.80 -5.35
C PRO A 231 -11.18 -34.84 -4.22
N PHE A 232 -10.38 -33.81 -3.91
CA PHE A 232 -10.63 -32.91 -2.78
C PHE A 232 -11.39 -31.63 -3.14
N ILE A 233 -12.09 -31.61 -4.28
CA ILE A 233 -12.87 -30.45 -4.75
C ILE A 233 -13.85 -29.91 -3.69
N GLU A 234 -14.61 -30.77 -3.02
CA GLU A 234 -15.60 -30.32 -2.03
C GLU A 234 -14.94 -29.71 -0.79
N LYS A 235 -13.70 -30.11 -0.44
CA LYS A 235 -12.94 -29.48 0.66
C LYS A 235 -12.49 -28.07 0.28
N VAL A 236 -11.94 -27.88 -0.92
CA VAL A 236 -11.55 -26.55 -1.43
C VAL A 236 -12.77 -25.63 -1.59
N ARG A 237 -13.88 -26.15 -2.12
CA ARG A 237 -15.14 -25.40 -2.21
C ARG A 237 -15.70 -25.00 -0.85
N ALA A 238 -15.65 -25.90 0.14
CA ALA A 238 -16.10 -25.58 1.50
C ALA A 238 -15.28 -24.43 2.10
N ALA A 239 -13.96 -24.40 1.87
CA ALA A 239 -13.10 -23.28 2.27
C ALA A 239 -13.48 -21.96 1.57
N GLN A 240 -13.73 -22.00 0.25
CA GLN A 240 -14.11 -20.81 -0.52
C GLN A 240 -15.47 -20.23 -0.10
N LEU A 241 -16.45 -21.11 0.14
CA LEU A 241 -17.81 -20.72 0.54
C LEU A 241 -17.89 -20.33 2.03
N GLY A 242 -17.05 -20.93 2.87
CA GLY A 242 -16.99 -20.69 4.31
C GLY A 242 -16.10 -19.51 4.74
N LEU A 243 -15.40 -18.88 3.80
CA LEU A 243 -14.45 -17.81 4.10
C LEU A 243 -15.15 -16.60 4.72
N ASN A 244 -14.72 -16.21 5.92
CA ASN A 244 -15.32 -15.10 6.67
C ASN A 244 -14.31 -13.96 6.87
N LEU A 245 -14.08 -13.21 5.79
CA LEU A 245 -13.26 -12.00 5.79
C LEU A 245 -14.07 -10.77 5.37
N ASP A 246 -13.83 -9.63 6.01
CA ASP A 246 -14.50 -8.37 5.67
C ASP A 246 -14.31 -8.03 4.18
N LYS A 247 -15.36 -7.54 3.52
CA LYS A 247 -15.35 -7.19 2.08
C LYS A 247 -14.87 -8.31 1.14
N VAL A 248 -15.01 -9.57 1.54
CA VAL A 248 -14.83 -10.72 0.66
C VAL A 248 -16.19 -11.35 0.39
N THR A 249 -16.52 -11.57 -0.87
CA THR A 249 -17.74 -12.23 -1.34
C THR A 249 -17.40 -13.40 -2.24
N CYS A 250 -18.29 -14.39 -2.35
CA CYS A 250 -18.05 -15.60 -3.12
C CYS A 250 -19.19 -15.85 -4.11
N VAL A 251 -18.83 -16.04 -5.38
CA VAL A 251 -19.73 -16.49 -6.46
C VAL A 251 -19.56 -17.99 -6.63
N ASP A 252 -20.65 -18.75 -6.72
CA ASP A 252 -20.58 -20.20 -6.92
C ASP A 252 -20.67 -20.58 -8.40
N ALA A 253 -19.59 -21.13 -8.97
CA ALA A 253 -19.54 -21.58 -10.35
C ALA A 253 -20.04 -23.02 -10.54
N LYS A 254 -20.47 -23.72 -9.48
CA LYS A 254 -20.96 -25.11 -9.58
C LYS A 254 -22.12 -25.21 -10.58
N GLY A 255 -21.98 -26.15 -11.51
CA GLY A 255 -22.98 -26.41 -12.55
C GLY A 255 -22.89 -25.50 -13.77
N LEU A 256 -21.93 -24.59 -13.85
CA LEU A 256 -21.58 -23.95 -15.11
C LEU A 256 -21.00 -24.99 -16.10
N GLU A 257 -21.28 -24.78 -17.38
CA GLU A 257 -20.90 -25.69 -18.45
C GLU A 257 -19.38 -25.73 -18.65
N LEU A 258 -18.83 -26.94 -18.72
CA LEU A 258 -17.40 -27.18 -18.91
C LEU A 258 -17.11 -27.52 -20.37
N GLU A 259 -15.90 -27.21 -20.81
CA GLU A 259 -15.31 -27.73 -22.04
C GLU A 259 -15.21 -29.28 -22.00
N PRO A 260 -14.95 -29.94 -23.14
CA PRO A 260 -14.83 -31.41 -23.21
C PRO A 260 -13.75 -32.03 -22.31
N ASP A 261 -12.82 -31.23 -21.79
CA ASP A 261 -11.82 -31.68 -20.81
C ASP A 261 -12.36 -31.85 -19.39
N HIS A 262 -13.62 -31.46 -19.16
CA HIS A 262 -14.31 -31.51 -17.86
C HIS A 262 -13.60 -30.73 -16.75
N LEU A 263 -12.77 -29.75 -17.12
CA LEU A 263 -11.99 -28.94 -16.20
C LEU A 263 -12.22 -27.45 -16.43
N HIS A 264 -12.18 -26.99 -17.67
CA HIS A 264 -12.28 -25.57 -17.96
C HIS A 264 -13.71 -25.15 -18.27
N LEU A 265 -14.08 -23.91 -17.93
CA LEU A 265 -15.37 -23.35 -18.30
C LEU A 265 -15.45 -23.14 -19.81
N SER A 266 -16.61 -23.44 -20.39
CA SER A 266 -16.91 -23.10 -21.79
C SER A 266 -17.02 -21.59 -22.00
N THR A 267 -16.93 -21.13 -23.25
CA THR A 267 -17.15 -19.71 -23.60
C THR A 267 -18.47 -19.16 -23.06
N GLY A 268 -19.57 -19.92 -23.14
CA GLY A 268 -20.87 -19.50 -22.61
C GLY A 268 -20.89 -19.42 -21.09
N ALA A 269 -20.20 -20.35 -20.42
CA ALA A 269 -20.04 -20.33 -18.96
C ALA A 269 -19.20 -19.15 -18.47
N GLU A 270 -18.13 -18.78 -19.19
CA GLU A 270 -17.29 -17.63 -18.86
C GLU A 270 -18.05 -16.31 -18.96
N VAL A 271 -18.92 -16.16 -19.97
CA VAL A 271 -19.84 -15.01 -20.07
C VAL A 271 -20.73 -14.94 -18.84
N ARG A 272 -21.36 -16.06 -18.48
CA ARG A 272 -22.26 -16.12 -17.31
C ARG A 272 -21.52 -15.85 -16.00
N LEU A 273 -20.30 -16.36 -15.85
CA LEU A 273 -19.46 -16.06 -14.69
C LEU A 273 -19.12 -14.57 -14.61
N GLY A 274 -18.77 -13.93 -15.74
CA GLY A 274 -18.53 -12.49 -15.81
C GLY A 274 -19.74 -11.66 -15.35
N GLU A 275 -20.94 -12.04 -15.76
CA GLU A 275 -22.20 -11.43 -15.31
C GLU A 275 -22.44 -11.63 -13.80
N MET A 276 -22.17 -12.84 -13.28
CA MET A 276 -22.28 -13.14 -11.85
C MET A 276 -21.32 -12.31 -11.01
N LEU A 277 -20.06 -12.17 -11.44
CA LEU A 277 -19.05 -11.31 -10.81
C LEU A 277 -19.46 -9.84 -10.86
N ALA A 278 -20.03 -9.37 -11.98
CA ALA A 278 -20.49 -8.00 -12.13
C ALA A 278 -21.64 -7.68 -11.17
N ASN A 279 -22.62 -8.58 -11.09
CA ASN A 279 -23.74 -8.46 -10.16
C ASN A 279 -23.27 -8.40 -8.70
N GLU A 280 -22.29 -9.22 -8.33
CA GLU A 280 -21.76 -9.20 -6.97
C GLU A 280 -20.97 -7.92 -6.68
N PHE A 281 -20.15 -7.44 -7.63
CA PHE A 281 -19.47 -6.15 -7.50
C PHE A 281 -20.46 -5.00 -7.28
N LEU A 282 -21.52 -4.93 -8.09
CA LEU A 282 -22.52 -3.87 -7.98
C LEU A 282 -23.25 -3.89 -6.63
N ARG A 283 -23.42 -5.05 -5.99
CA ARG A 283 -23.97 -5.16 -4.63
C ARG A 283 -23.04 -4.60 -3.55
N THR A 284 -21.72 -4.60 -3.79
CA THR A 284 -20.75 -4.02 -2.85
C THR A 284 -20.76 -2.49 -2.84
N LEU A 285 -21.34 -1.86 -3.87
CA LEU A 285 -21.44 -0.41 -3.96
C LEU A 285 -22.49 0.15 -2.97
N PRO A 286 -22.26 1.32 -2.36
CA PRO A 286 -23.25 1.96 -1.51
C PRO A 286 -24.54 2.22 -2.30
N ARG A 287 -25.69 1.76 -1.80
CA ARG A 287 -26.98 2.15 -2.40
C ARG A 287 -27.18 3.65 -2.22
N PRO A 288 -27.65 4.38 -3.24
CA PRO A 288 -28.12 5.75 -3.05
C PRO A 288 -29.20 5.76 -1.97
N LEU A 289 -29.03 6.57 -0.93
CA LEU A 289 -30.12 6.84 0.00
C LEU A 289 -31.24 7.52 -0.81
N THR A 290 -32.40 6.89 -0.91
CA THR A 290 -33.60 7.51 -1.44
C THR A 290 -34.06 8.58 -0.45
N SER A 291 -33.46 9.77 -0.52
CA SER A 291 -33.99 10.93 0.19
C SER A 291 -35.17 11.48 -0.62
N ASN A 292 -36.39 11.31 -0.10
CA ASN A 292 -37.51 12.19 -0.43
C ASN A 292 -37.14 13.61 0.03
N ALA A 293 -36.45 14.36 -0.82
CA ALA A 293 -36.17 15.77 -0.59
C ALA A 293 -36.59 16.56 -1.84
N HIS A 294 -37.54 17.46 -1.62
CA HIS A 294 -38.10 18.36 -2.62
C HIS A 294 -37.02 19.03 -3.49
N LYS A 295 -37.27 19.01 -4.80
CA LYS A 295 -36.56 19.80 -5.82
C LYS A 295 -36.39 21.26 -5.33
N ARG A 296 -35.15 21.70 -5.14
CA ARG A 296 -34.78 23.13 -5.23
C ARG A 296 -34.23 23.41 -6.63
N PRO A 297 -34.47 24.61 -7.18
CA PRO A 297 -34.13 24.90 -8.56
C PRO A 297 -32.63 25.06 -8.74
N GLU A 298 -32.11 24.55 -9.86
CA GLU A 298 -30.76 24.83 -10.34
C GLU A 298 -30.57 26.33 -10.57
N LEU A 299 -29.51 26.90 -10.00
CA LEU A 299 -29.02 28.21 -10.39
C LEU A 299 -28.08 28.02 -11.59
N HIS A 300 -28.60 28.28 -12.78
CA HIS A 300 -27.80 28.31 -14.02
C HIS A 300 -26.87 29.55 -13.98
N LEU A 301 -25.62 29.37 -13.55
CA LEU A 301 -24.61 30.42 -13.67
C LEU A 301 -24.06 30.42 -15.10
N ILE A 302 -24.68 31.21 -15.98
CA ILE A 302 -24.13 31.51 -17.30
C ILE A 302 -22.90 32.40 -17.11
N MET A 303 -21.71 31.79 -17.07
CA MET A 303 -20.46 32.53 -17.22
C MET A 303 -20.25 32.84 -18.71
N LYS A 304 -20.59 34.07 -19.13
CA LYS A 304 -20.08 34.61 -20.40
C LYS A 304 -18.58 34.89 -20.24
N ALA A 305 -17.76 34.17 -21.00
CA ALA A 305 -16.31 34.39 -21.05
C ALA A 305 -15.99 35.83 -21.53
N PRO A 306 -15.04 36.55 -20.90
CA PRO A 306 -14.62 37.85 -21.38
C PRO A 306 -13.69 37.68 -22.59
N LYS A 307 -13.95 38.43 -23.66
CA LYS A 307 -13.09 38.49 -24.85
C LYS A 307 -11.98 39.53 -24.67
N GLY A 308 -10.78 39.21 -25.15
CA GLY A 308 -9.66 40.16 -25.30
C GLY A 308 -8.81 40.34 -24.04
N LYS A 309 -7.80 41.23 -24.15
CA LYS A 309 -6.57 41.41 -23.32
C LYS A 309 -6.70 41.34 -21.79
N ALA A 310 -7.91 41.27 -21.22
CA ALA A 310 -8.17 41.07 -19.79
C ALA A 310 -7.88 39.64 -19.29
N MET A 311 -7.79 38.62 -20.17
CA MET A 311 -7.47 37.25 -19.75
C MET A 311 -6.04 37.10 -19.18
N LEU A 312 -5.09 37.91 -19.65
CA LEU A 312 -3.70 37.85 -19.21
C LEU A 312 -3.50 38.52 -17.85
N THR A 313 -4.30 39.54 -17.53
CA THR A 313 -4.27 40.23 -16.23
C THR A 313 -4.89 39.36 -15.13
N PHE A 314 -5.92 38.59 -15.45
CA PHE A 314 -6.57 37.66 -14.52
C PHE A 314 -5.66 36.46 -14.18
N LEU A 315 -4.87 35.98 -15.14
CA LEU A 315 -3.90 34.88 -14.92
C LEU A 315 -2.69 35.33 -14.06
N CYS A 316 -2.21 36.58 -14.23
CA CYS A 316 -1.15 37.14 -13.38
C CYS A 316 -1.60 37.40 -11.94
N LEU A 317 -2.86 37.76 -11.70
CA LEU A 317 -3.41 37.95 -10.35
C LEU A 317 -3.63 36.61 -9.62
N MET A 318 -3.96 35.54 -10.35
CA MET A 318 -4.06 34.18 -9.79
C MET A 318 -2.68 33.58 -9.44
N LEU A 319 -1.60 34.01 -10.11
CA LEU A 319 -0.23 33.58 -9.80
C LEU A 319 0.44 34.37 -8.66
N LEU A 320 -0.08 35.55 -8.30
CA LEU A 320 0.43 36.38 -7.20
C LEU A 320 -0.42 36.29 -5.92
N ALA A 321 -1.55 35.57 -5.96
CA ALA A 321 -2.43 35.33 -4.83
C ALA A 321 -2.39 33.84 -4.40
N TYR A 322 -1.20 33.31 -4.15
CA TYR A 322 -1.08 32.23 -3.16
C TYR A 322 -1.05 32.87 -1.78
N PRO A 323 -2.05 32.63 -0.91
CA PRO A 323 -1.91 33.00 0.48
C PRO A 323 -0.77 32.20 1.07
N CYS A 324 0.09 32.86 1.84
CA CYS A 324 0.79 32.26 2.96
C CYS A 324 -0.24 31.52 3.84
N LEU A 325 -0.47 30.24 3.55
CA LEU A 325 -1.03 29.33 4.53
C LEU A 325 0.05 29.16 5.59
N GLY A 326 -0.21 29.80 6.73
CA GLY A 326 0.59 29.65 7.93
C GLY A 326 0.86 28.18 8.21
N SER A 327 2.10 27.92 8.60
CA SER A 327 2.57 26.65 9.12
C SER A 327 1.68 26.17 10.28
N HIS A 328 0.66 25.38 9.97
CA HIS A 328 0.17 24.41 10.94
C HIS A 328 1.29 23.41 11.15
N ALA A 329 1.97 23.54 12.29
CA ALA A 329 2.97 22.58 12.74
C ALA A 329 2.38 21.17 12.58
N SER A 330 2.99 20.38 11.70
CA SER A 330 2.61 18.99 11.44
C SER A 330 2.34 18.27 12.76
N SER A 331 1.15 17.72 12.91
CA SER A 331 0.75 16.87 14.04
C SER A 331 1.36 15.47 13.95
N HIS A 332 2.28 15.24 13.00
CA HIS A 332 2.89 13.96 12.74
C HIS A 332 4.35 13.94 13.19
N PRO A 333 4.84 12.79 13.67
CA PRO A 333 6.21 12.68 14.13
C PRO A 333 7.19 12.85 12.97
N LYS A 334 8.26 13.60 13.21
CA LYS A 334 9.36 13.76 12.25
C LYS A 334 10.37 12.63 12.35
N SER A 335 10.62 12.15 13.56
CA SER A 335 11.59 11.10 13.86
C SER A 335 10.89 9.91 14.47
N ILE A 336 10.93 8.78 13.76
CA ILE A 336 10.17 7.57 14.08
C ILE A 336 11.12 6.47 14.56
N PHE A 337 10.73 5.77 15.62
CA PHE A 337 11.49 4.68 16.22
C PHE A 337 10.60 3.46 16.36
N LEU A 338 11.07 2.32 15.82
CA LEU A 338 10.37 1.04 15.98
C LEU A 338 10.81 0.38 17.29
N LEU A 339 9.87 -0.14 18.07
CA LEU A 339 10.14 -0.86 19.32
C LEU A 339 9.83 -2.34 19.08
N ALA A 340 10.85 -3.15 18.79
CA ALA A 340 10.70 -4.53 18.34
C ALA A 340 11.43 -5.52 19.25
N GLY A 341 11.02 -6.78 19.16
CA GLY A 341 11.51 -7.87 20.01
C GLY A 341 10.43 -8.36 20.99
N GLN A 342 10.83 -8.68 22.22
CA GLN A 342 10.02 -9.50 23.13
C GLN A 342 9.43 -8.74 24.33
N SER A 343 9.01 -9.49 25.36
CA SER A 343 8.53 -9.07 26.70
C SER A 343 9.18 -7.79 27.26
N ASN A 344 10.50 -7.70 27.45
CA ASN A 344 11.12 -6.47 27.99
C ASN A 344 11.00 -5.25 27.05
N MET A 345 11.00 -5.42 25.72
CA MET A 345 10.67 -4.28 24.83
C MET A 345 9.19 -3.90 24.92
N SER A 346 8.29 -4.89 25.06
CA SER A 346 6.86 -4.64 25.26
C SER A 346 6.58 -3.88 26.58
N GLY A 347 7.44 -4.11 27.57
CA GLY A 347 7.45 -3.48 28.89
C GLY A 347 6.84 -4.38 29.95
N ARG A 348 7.63 -4.72 30.98
CA ARG A 348 7.21 -5.57 32.11
C ARG A 348 7.51 -4.98 33.48
N GLY A 349 8.10 -3.78 33.53
CA GLY A 349 8.34 -3.09 34.77
C GLY A 349 7.04 -2.84 35.56
N GLY A 350 7.04 -3.25 36.82
CA GLY A 350 5.92 -3.05 37.74
C GLY A 350 4.79 -4.06 37.55
N ILE A 351 5.02 -5.13 36.79
CA ILE A 351 4.08 -6.24 36.69
C ILE A 351 4.32 -7.22 37.84
N THR A 352 3.31 -7.41 38.69
CA THR A 352 3.30 -8.47 39.71
C THR A 352 2.02 -9.29 39.57
N ASN A 353 2.12 -10.61 39.51
CA ASN A 353 0.98 -11.52 39.33
C ASN A 353 0.04 -11.12 38.17
N GLY A 354 0.62 -10.70 37.04
CA GLY A 354 -0.12 -10.31 35.84
C GLY A 354 -0.82 -8.95 35.92
N THR A 355 -0.57 -8.16 36.98
CA THR A 355 -1.17 -6.82 37.16
C THR A 355 -0.07 -5.76 37.21
N TRP A 356 -0.28 -4.66 36.47
CA TRP A 356 0.60 -3.50 36.56
C TRP A 356 0.27 -2.65 37.78
N ASP A 357 1.28 -2.27 38.56
CA ASP A 357 1.17 -1.43 39.75
C ASP A 357 0.71 0.02 39.45
N GLY A 358 0.75 0.44 38.18
CA GLY A 358 0.40 1.78 37.74
C GLY A 358 1.43 2.85 38.09
N VAL A 359 2.60 2.46 38.58
CA VAL A 359 3.68 3.37 38.95
C VAL A 359 4.37 3.86 37.69
N LEU A 360 4.35 5.19 37.50
CA LEU A 360 4.96 5.83 36.34
C LEU A 360 6.20 6.66 36.74
N PRO A 361 7.42 6.23 36.37
CA PRO A 361 8.64 7.00 36.60
C PRO A 361 8.61 8.39 35.96
N LEU A 362 9.33 9.34 36.55
CA LEU A 362 9.48 10.71 36.04
C LEU A 362 9.98 10.73 34.59
N GLN A 363 10.92 9.84 34.28
CA GLN A 363 11.53 9.65 32.97
C GLN A 363 10.54 9.15 31.91
N CYS A 364 9.43 8.54 32.32
CA CYS A 364 8.39 8.02 31.43
C CYS A 364 7.18 8.95 31.30
N ARG A 365 7.21 10.15 31.91
CA ARG A 365 6.09 11.09 31.84
C ARG A 365 5.78 11.50 30.39
N PRO A 366 4.49 11.48 29.97
CA PRO A 366 4.09 11.90 28.63
C PRO A 366 4.48 13.33 28.29
N ARG A 367 5.02 13.56 27.09
CA ARG A 367 5.24 14.90 26.52
C ARG A 367 4.42 15.09 25.25
N ARG A 368 3.95 16.31 25.00
CA ARG A 368 3.15 16.65 23.79
C ARG A 368 3.89 16.33 22.47
N LYS A 369 5.22 16.33 22.50
CA LYS A 369 6.08 16.02 21.34
C LYS A 369 6.32 14.52 21.13
N ILE A 370 5.74 13.64 21.96
CA ILE A 370 5.93 12.19 21.83
C ILE A 370 4.57 11.56 21.53
N LEU A 371 4.53 10.86 20.40
CA LEU A 371 3.35 10.15 19.88
C LEU A 371 3.66 8.66 19.84
N ARG A 372 2.62 7.83 19.96
CA ARG A 372 2.70 6.38 19.72
C ARG A 372 1.75 5.97 18.60
N LEU A 373 2.14 4.98 17.80
CA LEU A 373 1.26 4.37 16.82
C LEU A 373 0.37 3.32 17.50
N SER A 374 -0.95 3.55 17.51
CA SER A 374 -1.93 2.63 18.12
C SER A 374 -2.12 1.34 17.31
N ALA A 375 -2.90 0.39 17.84
CA ALA A 375 -3.33 -0.82 17.13
C ALA A 375 -4.08 -0.52 15.82
N LYS A 376 -4.82 0.59 15.82
CA LYS A 376 -5.59 1.10 14.66
C LYS A 376 -4.73 1.86 13.65
N LEU A 377 -3.40 1.81 13.78
CA LEU A 377 -2.44 2.50 12.90
C LEU A 377 -2.63 4.03 12.86
N ALA A 378 -3.11 4.61 13.96
CA ALA A 378 -3.27 6.04 14.14
C ALA A 378 -2.28 6.57 15.19
N TRP A 379 -1.69 7.74 14.91
CA TRP A 379 -0.85 8.46 15.87
C TRP A 379 -1.70 9.02 17.01
N VAL A 380 -1.38 8.60 18.24
CA VAL A 380 -2.01 9.07 19.46
C VAL A 380 -0.96 9.57 20.44
N LYS A 381 -1.38 10.31 21.48
CA LYS A 381 -0.47 10.71 22.57
C LYS A 381 0.19 9.46 23.18
N ALA A 382 1.52 9.49 23.32
CA ALA A 382 2.23 8.40 23.98
C ALA A 382 1.97 8.43 25.49
N VAL A 383 1.48 7.31 26.03
CA VAL A 383 1.22 7.07 27.46
C VAL A 383 1.52 5.60 27.72
N GLU A 384 2.19 5.32 28.84
CA GLU A 384 2.44 3.93 29.27
C GLU A 384 1.14 3.23 29.70
N PRO A 385 1.02 1.90 29.52
CA PRO A 385 1.96 1.01 28.81
C PRO A 385 1.89 1.21 27.29
N LEU A 386 3.02 1.43 26.62
CA LEU A 386 3.04 1.75 25.18
C LEU A 386 2.46 0.63 24.29
N HIS A 387 2.61 -0.63 24.72
CA HIS A 387 2.19 -1.83 23.98
C HIS A 387 0.82 -2.37 24.38
N LYS A 388 0.06 -1.69 25.27
CA LYS A 388 -1.20 -2.21 25.83
C LYS A 388 -2.24 -2.67 24.80
N ASP A 389 -2.32 -2.01 23.64
CA ASP A 389 -3.24 -2.36 22.55
C ASP A 389 -2.57 -3.18 21.44
N ILE A 390 -1.31 -3.57 21.62
CA ILE A 390 -0.47 -4.29 20.64
C ILE A 390 -0.15 -5.69 21.11
N ASP A 391 0.40 -5.82 22.32
CA ASP A 391 0.69 -7.11 22.95
C ASP A 391 -0.55 -7.61 23.67
N VAL A 392 -1.40 -8.33 22.93
CA VAL A 392 -2.65 -8.90 23.45
C VAL A 392 -2.43 -10.20 24.23
N TYR A 393 -1.19 -10.72 24.26
CA TYR A 393 -0.88 -12.00 24.87
C TYR A 393 -0.61 -11.90 26.36
N ALA A 394 -0.32 -10.71 26.88
CA ALA A 394 -0.07 -10.51 28.29
C ALA A 394 -0.14 -9.04 28.73
N THR A 395 -0.19 -8.82 30.05
CA THR A 395 -0.24 -7.47 30.64
C THR A 395 1.08 -6.73 30.46
N CYS A 396 1.04 -5.57 29.80
CA CYS A 396 2.18 -4.67 29.66
C CYS A 396 2.31 -3.71 30.86
N GLY A 397 3.54 -3.47 31.28
CA GLY A 397 3.92 -2.44 32.25
C GLY A 397 4.79 -1.36 31.62
N VAL A 398 5.71 -0.79 32.39
CA VAL A 398 6.69 0.17 31.87
C VAL A 398 7.71 -0.58 31.00
N GLY A 399 7.98 -0.05 29.80
CA GLY A 399 9.09 -0.49 28.94
C GLY A 399 10.09 0.64 28.66
N PRO A 400 11.11 0.40 27.82
CA PRO A 400 12.20 1.37 27.62
C PRO A 400 11.82 2.54 26.71
N GLY A 401 10.71 2.43 25.97
CA GLY A 401 10.36 3.35 24.88
C GLY A 401 10.11 4.80 25.30
N MET A 402 9.38 5.05 26.39
CA MET A 402 9.14 6.43 26.85
C MET A 402 10.41 7.08 27.42
N ALA A 403 11.18 6.35 28.23
CA ALA A 403 12.45 6.84 28.78
C ALA A 403 13.45 7.16 27.65
N PHE A 404 13.52 6.31 26.63
CA PHE A 404 14.28 6.56 25.41
C PHE A 404 13.86 7.87 24.74
N ALA A 405 12.57 8.02 24.42
CA ALA A 405 12.06 9.19 23.68
C ALA A 405 12.26 10.50 24.45
N ASN A 406 12.04 10.48 25.77
CA ASN A 406 12.28 11.63 26.63
C ASN A 406 13.77 12.00 26.70
N SER A 407 14.65 11.01 26.78
CA SER A 407 16.12 11.21 26.81
C SER A 407 16.64 11.78 25.49
N VAL A 408 16.17 11.25 24.36
CA VAL A 408 16.51 11.75 23.02
C VAL A 408 16.07 13.21 22.87
N LEU A 409 14.81 13.54 23.19
CA LEU A 409 14.32 14.93 23.09
C LEU A 409 15.00 15.90 24.05
N ALA A 410 15.47 15.43 25.20
CA ALA A 410 16.18 16.26 26.17
C ALA A 410 17.58 16.64 25.66
N LYS A 411 18.23 15.75 24.89
CA LYS A 411 19.61 15.94 24.41
C LYS A 411 19.67 16.52 23.00
N ASP A 412 18.71 16.19 22.14
CA ASP A 412 18.61 16.73 20.79
C ASP A 412 17.15 17.06 20.43
N SER A 413 16.82 18.34 20.56
CA SER A 413 15.48 18.85 20.21
C SER A 413 15.26 19.04 18.70
N SER A 414 16.32 18.98 17.89
CA SER A 414 16.26 19.17 16.43
C SER A 414 15.55 18.02 15.71
N LEU A 415 15.52 16.84 16.33
CA LEU A 415 14.80 15.66 15.86
C LEU A 415 13.28 15.85 15.76
N GLY A 416 12.75 16.92 16.35
CA GLY A 416 11.33 17.29 16.27
C GLY A 416 10.43 16.32 17.03
N PRO A 417 9.11 16.30 16.75
CA PRO A 417 8.20 15.35 17.40
C PRO A 417 8.62 13.90 17.14
N ILE A 418 8.66 13.11 18.21
CA ILE A 418 9.07 11.69 18.22
C ILE A 418 7.84 10.80 18.05
N GLY A 419 7.95 9.82 17.16
CA GLY A 419 6.95 8.77 16.96
C GLY A 419 7.49 7.42 17.41
N LEU A 420 6.85 6.83 18.41
CA LEU A 420 7.14 5.46 18.86
C LEU A 420 6.19 4.50 18.16
N VAL A 421 6.73 3.43 17.59
CA VAL A 421 5.96 2.38 16.92
C VAL A 421 6.13 1.09 17.71
N PRO A 422 5.25 0.81 18.69
CA PRO A 422 5.29 -0.42 19.47
C PRO A 422 5.03 -1.63 18.56
N CYS A 423 5.93 -2.60 18.50
CA CYS A 423 5.83 -3.81 17.67
C CYS A 423 6.17 -5.09 18.45
N ALA A 424 6.76 -4.97 19.63
CA ALA A 424 7.14 -6.11 20.45
C ALA A 424 5.90 -6.82 21.02
N VAL A 425 6.02 -8.13 21.21
CA VAL A 425 5.01 -8.96 21.86
C VAL A 425 5.68 -9.91 22.85
N GLY A 426 5.08 -10.08 24.03
CA GLY A 426 5.54 -10.99 25.07
C GLY A 426 4.56 -12.13 25.25
N ALA A 427 4.70 -13.18 24.42
CA ALA A 427 4.00 -14.43 24.62
C ALA A 427 4.49 -15.16 25.89
N THR A 428 3.67 -16.03 26.47
CA THR A 428 3.96 -16.80 27.71
C THR A 428 5.20 -17.70 27.64
N ARG A 429 5.80 -17.91 26.46
CA ARG A 429 7.05 -18.67 26.23
C ARG A 429 8.16 -17.84 25.56
N GLY A 430 8.00 -16.51 25.51
CA GLY A 430 8.87 -15.61 24.76
C GLY A 430 8.69 -15.72 23.24
N THR A 431 9.19 -14.73 22.50
CA THR A 431 9.26 -14.78 21.03
C THR A 431 10.66 -15.20 20.61
N LYS A 432 10.78 -16.17 19.69
CA LYS A 432 12.08 -16.58 19.13
C LYS A 432 12.49 -15.62 18.02
N ILE A 433 13.80 -15.41 17.85
CA ILE A 433 14.33 -14.59 16.75
C ILE A 433 13.90 -15.09 15.36
N SER A 434 13.67 -16.39 15.18
CA SER A 434 13.15 -16.97 13.94
C SER A 434 11.74 -16.51 13.57
N GLN A 435 10.92 -16.14 14.57
CA GLN A 435 9.59 -15.57 14.34
C GLN A 435 9.63 -14.11 13.86
N TRP A 436 10.83 -13.53 13.77
CA TRP A 436 11.09 -12.23 13.16
C TRP A 436 11.76 -12.35 11.79
N ALA A 437 11.88 -13.57 11.23
CA ALA A 437 12.36 -13.77 9.88
C ALA A 437 11.38 -13.22 8.84
N ARG A 438 11.88 -12.79 7.69
CA ARG A 438 11.04 -12.29 6.60
C ARG A 438 9.95 -13.30 6.23
N GLY A 439 8.71 -12.83 6.10
CA GLY A 439 7.54 -13.67 5.76
C GLY A 439 6.78 -14.25 6.95
N THR A 440 7.27 -14.07 8.18
CA THR A 440 6.57 -14.47 9.41
C THR A 440 5.64 -13.38 9.93
N ASP A 441 4.70 -13.73 10.80
CA ASP A 441 3.70 -12.80 11.34
C ASP A 441 4.31 -11.59 12.05
N LEU A 442 5.31 -11.77 12.92
CA LEU A 442 5.89 -10.63 13.66
C LEU A 442 6.67 -9.71 12.72
N TYR A 443 7.38 -10.26 11.74
CA TYR A 443 8.05 -9.46 10.72
C TYR A 443 7.04 -8.68 9.87
N ASN A 444 5.97 -9.34 9.43
CA ASN A 444 4.93 -8.72 8.60
C ASN A 444 4.19 -7.61 9.39
N GLN A 445 3.92 -7.83 10.68
CA GLN A 445 3.35 -6.81 11.55
C GLN A 445 4.30 -5.62 11.77
N LEU A 446 5.59 -5.87 12.00
CA LEU A 446 6.62 -4.82 12.09
C LEU A 446 6.64 -3.95 10.83
N VAL A 447 6.69 -4.59 9.65
CA VAL A 447 6.71 -3.89 8.36
C VAL A 447 5.41 -3.12 8.15
N ARG A 448 4.24 -3.71 8.43
CA ARG A 448 2.93 -3.03 8.33
C ARG A 448 2.90 -1.76 9.18
N ARG A 449 3.40 -1.84 10.41
CA ARG A 449 3.40 -0.71 11.36
C ARG A 449 4.44 0.34 10.98
N ALA A 450 5.61 -0.06 10.48
CA ALA A 450 6.62 0.84 9.95
C ALA A 450 6.09 1.63 8.73
N SER A 451 5.49 0.94 7.75
CA SER A 451 4.89 1.56 6.57
C SER A 451 3.76 2.53 6.96
N ALA A 452 2.93 2.15 7.92
CA ALA A 452 1.87 3.02 8.44
C ALA A 452 2.42 4.29 9.10
N ALA A 453 3.51 4.16 9.85
CA ALA A 453 4.16 5.29 10.53
C ALA A 453 4.71 6.33 9.53
N LEU A 454 5.20 5.87 8.37
CA LEU A 454 5.78 6.73 7.33
C LEU A 454 4.75 7.56 6.55
N ARG A 455 3.46 7.19 6.56
CA ARG A 455 2.40 7.94 5.83
C ARG A 455 2.30 9.42 6.20
N GLY A 456 2.79 9.78 7.39
CA GLY A 456 2.78 11.16 7.88
C GLY A 456 3.97 12.03 7.47
N GLY A 457 4.87 11.54 6.62
CA GLY A 457 6.04 12.28 6.13
C GLY A 457 7.24 12.35 7.09
N GLY A 458 7.23 11.56 8.16
CA GLY A 458 8.39 11.37 9.04
C GLY A 458 9.40 10.36 8.48
N SER A 459 10.54 10.20 9.15
CA SER A 459 11.55 9.20 8.79
C SER A 459 11.85 8.26 9.95
N ILE A 460 12.03 6.97 9.64
CA ILE A 460 12.52 5.99 10.61
C ILE A 460 13.99 6.28 10.88
N ARG A 461 14.31 6.55 12.16
CA ARG A 461 15.65 6.89 12.62
C ARG A 461 16.40 5.69 13.17
N ALA A 462 15.70 4.78 13.85
CA ALA A 462 16.28 3.54 14.34
C ALA A 462 15.20 2.48 14.61
N VAL A 463 15.64 1.23 14.68
CA VAL A 463 14.90 0.12 15.28
C VAL A 463 15.54 -0.17 16.63
N LEU A 464 14.78 0.02 17.71
CA LEU A 464 15.18 -0.41 19.04
C LEU A 464 14.74 -1.86 19.20
N TRP A 465 15.71 -2.73 19.48
CA TRP A 465 15.50 -4.17 19.49
C TRP A 465 15.92 -4.76 20.82
N TYR A 466 15.01 -5.50 21.47
CA TYR A 466 15.37 -6.31 22.64
C TYR A 466 14.96 -7.76 22.41
N GLN A 467 15.94 -8.65 22.36
CA GLN A 467 15.72 -10.08 22.13
C GLN A 467 16.67 -10.87 22.99
N GLY A 468 16.14 -11.76 23.81
CA GLY A 468 16.97 -12.43 24.82
C GLY A 468 16.30 -13.43 25.73
N GLU A 469 15.01 -13.70 25.54
CA GLU A 469 14.20 -14.58 26.37
C GLU A 469 13.57 -15.64 25.49
N SER A 470 13.88 -16.88 25.81
CA SER A 470 13.20 -18.07 25.34
C SER A 470 13.15 -19.05 26.50
N ASP A 471 12.44 -20.17 26.34
CA ASP A 471 12.39 -21.27 27.32
C ASP A 471 13.77 -21.75 27.86
N THR A 472 14.90 -21.36 27.25
CA THR A 472 16.26 -21.82 27.63
C THR A 472 17.31 -20.71 27.84
N VAL A 473 17.00 -19.43 27.64
CA VAL A 473 17.97 -18.33 27.78
C VAL A 473 17.26 -17.07 28.27
N ALA A 474 17.80 -16.43 29.31
CA ALA A 474 17.35 -15.14 29.83
C ALA A 474 18.53 -14.14 29.92
N LEU A 475 18.61 -13.22 28.95
CA LEU A 475 19.78 -12.35 28.78
C LEU A 475 20.01 -11.34 29.90
N ALA A 476 18.94 -10.73 30.43
CA ALA A 476 19.04 -9.73 31.49
C ALA A 476 19.59 -10.33 32.79
N SER A 477 19.10 -11.54 33.12
CA SER A 477 19.45 -12.25 34.35
C SER A 477 20.74 -13.05 34.26
N GLY A 478 21.26 -13.27 33.05
CA GLY A 478 22.45 -14.09 32.85
C GLY A 478 22.19 -15.59 33.06
N GLN A 479 20.93 -16.03 33.03
CA GLN A 479 20.52 -17.41 33.33
C GLN A 479 20.22 -18.21 32.05
N GLY A 480 20.51 -19.51 32.08
CA GLY A 480 20.20 -20.48 31.00
C GLY A 480 21.44 -21.12 30.36
N PRO A 481 21.36 -22.37 29.86
CA PRO A 481 22.50 -23.15 29.37
C PRO A 481 23.26 -22.54 28.18
N PHE A 482 22.66 -21.59 27.46
CA PHE A 482 23.25 -21.00 26.25
C PHE A 482 23.41 -19.49 26.31
N ILE A 483 23.28 -18.88 27.50
CA ILE A 483 23.36 -17.43 27.71
C ILE A 483 24.61 -16.80 27.08
N GLU A 484 25.80 -17.29 27.44
CA GLU A 484 27.06 -16.72 26.93
C GLU A 484 27.23 -16.94 25.42
N LYS A 485 26.66 -18.01 24.84
CA LYS A 485 26.68 -18.24 23.38
C LYS A 485 25.83 -17.21 22.64
N VAL A 486 24.58 -16.98 23.09
CA VAL A 486 23.68 -16.00 22.48
C VAL A 486 24.24 -14.59 22.63
N ARG A 487 24.75 -14.28 23.82
CA ARG A 487 25.35 -13.00 24.14
C ARG A 487 26.61 -12.72 23.31
N ALA A 488 27.51 -13.70 23.17
CA ALA A 488 28.68 -13.58 22.31
C ALA A 488 28.28 -13.35 20.84
N ALA A 489 27.23 -14.02 20.36
CA ALA A 489 26.73 -13.81 19.01
C ALA A 489 26.18 -12.38 18.81
N GLN A 490 25.47 -11.82 19.80
CA GLN A 490 24.91 -10.46 19.73
C GLN A 490 25.99 -9.38 19.86
N LEU A 491 26.92 -9.52 20.81
CA LEU A 491 28.05 -8.60 20.99
C LEU A 491 29.04 -8.67 19.81
N GLY A 492 29.12 -9.82 19.14
CA GLY A 492 29.95 -10.04 17.97
C GLY A 492 29.33 -9.62 16.63
N LEU A 493 28.12 -9.05 16.61
CA LEU A 493 27.50 -8.57 15.38
C LEU A 493 28.31 -7.42 14.77
N ASN A 494 28.90 -7.67 13.60
CA ASN A 494 29.63 -6.66 12.82
C ASN A 494 28.82 -6.28 11.58
N LEU A 495 27.79 -5.46 11.77
CA LEU A 495 26.93 -4.95 10.70
C LEU A 495 26.94 -3.42 10.71
N ASP A 496 26.93 -2.81 9.52
CA ASP A 496 26.85 -1.35 9.40
C ASP A 496 25.59 -0.81 10.10
N LYS A 497 25.75 0.25 10.90
CA LYS A 497 24.67 0.92 11.65
C LYS A 497 23.89 0.01 12.61
N VAL A 498 24.52 -1.06 13.09
CA VAL A 498 24.01 -1.88 14.18
C VAL A 498 24.94 -1.73 15.39
N THR A 499 24.36 -1.43 16.55
CA THR A 499 25.12 -1.33 17.79
C THR A 499 24.41 -2.09 18.90
N CYS A 500 25.19 -2.81 19.71
CA CYS A 500 24.67 -3.59 20.83
C CYS A 500 24.80 -2.77 22.12
N VAL A 501 23.71 -2.68 22.88
CA VAL A 501 23.69 -2.15 24.25
C VAL A 501 23.54 -3.33 25.19
N ASP A 502 24.48 -3.48 26.11
CA ASP A 502 24.50 -4.61 27.01
C ASP A 502 23.60 -4.39 28.24
N ALA A 503 22.56 -5.21 28.37
CA ALA A 503 21.56 -5.13 29.43
C ALA A 503 21.84 -6.04 30.65
N LYS A 504 22.95 -6.80 30.69
CA LYS A 504 23.23 -7.70 31.83
C LYS A 504 23.50 -6.94 33.11
N GLY A 505 22.99 -7.50 34.19
CA GLY A 505 23.15 -6.93 35.52
C GLY A 505 22.23 -5.74 35.79
N LEU A 506 21.31 -5.43 34.86
CA LEU A 506 20.16 -4.60 35.19
C LEU A 506 19.25 -5.36 36.16
N GLU A 507 18.64 -4.60 37.07
CA GLU A 507 17.76 -5.13 38.12
C GLU A 507 16.51 -5.79 37.53
N LEU A 508 16.16 -6.96 38.03
CA LEU A 508 15.05 -7.78 37.56
C LEU A 508 13.86 -7.71 38.50
N GLU A 509 12.68 -8.03 37.97
CA GLU A 509 11.52 -8.40 38.76
C GLU A 509 11.76 -9.74 39.50
N PRO A 510 10.92 -10.09 40.52
CA PRO A 510 11.06 -11.33 41.29
C PRO A 510 11.00 -12.62 40.46
N ASP A 511 10.52 -12.57 39.21
CA ASP A 511 10.51 -13.71 38.30
C ASP A 511 11.89 -14.03 37.69
N HIS A 512 12.90 -13.20 37.97
CA HIS A 512 14.27 -13.33 37.47
C HIS A 512 14.38 -13.37 35.94
N LEU A 513 13.36 -12.88 35.24
CA LEU A 513 13.28 -12.88 33.78
C LEU A 513 13.14 -11.45 33.27
N HIS A 514 12.18 -10.72 33.80
CA HIS A 514 11.81 -9.40 33.32
C HIS A 514 12.60 -8.30 34.03
N LEU A 515 12.86 -7.20 33.33
CA LEU A 515 13.48 -6.02 33.92
C LEU A 515 12.51 -5.31 34.88
N SER A 516 13.04 -4.87 36.02
CA SER A 516 12.31 -4.00 36.95
C SER A 516 11.95 -2.66 36.29
N THR A 517 10.96 -1.94 36.84
CA THR A 517 10.62 -0.58 36.39
C THR A 517 11.84 0.35 36.29
N GLY A 518 12.75 0.31 37.27
CA GLY A 518 13.97 1.12 37.26
C GLY A 518 14.95 0.70 36.17
N ALA A 519 15.08 -0.60 35.93
CA ALA A 519 15.93 -1.15 34.88
C ALA A 519 15.41 -0.84 33.47
N GLU A 520 14.09 -0.88 33.24
CA GLU A 520 13.47 -0.50 31.96
C GLU A 520 13.77 0.97 31.61
N VAL A 521 13.68 1.86 32.61
CA VAL A 521 14.07 3.27 32.44
C VAL A 521 15.55 3.39 32.07
N ARG A 522 16.43 2.72 32.81
CA ARG A 522 17.87 2.74 32.54
C ARG A 522 18.21 2.20 31.15
N LEU A 523 17.56 1.12 30.72
CA LEU A 523 17.72 0.56 29.38
C LEU A 523 17.32 1.58 28.31
N GLY A 524 16.20 2.28 28.49
CA GLY A 524 15.77 3.36 27.59
C GLY A 524 16.81 4.50 27.48
N GLU A 525 17.41 4.90 28.60
CA GLU A 525 18.48 5.89 28.63
C GLU A 525 19.76 5.41 27.94
N MET A 526 20.14 4.14 28.12
CA MET A 526 21.29 3.51 27.46
C MET A 526 21.10 3.46 25.94
N LEU A 527 19.92 3.04 25.47
CA LEU A 527 19.56 3.05 24.04
C LEU A 527 19.58 4.48 23.46
N ALA A 528 19.11 5.47 24.21
CA ALA A 528 19.11 6.86 23.77
C ALA A 528 20.53 7.42 23.64
N ASN A 529 21.40 7.12 24.61
CA ASN A 529 22.81 7.52 24.55
C ASN A 529 23.50 6.93 23.32
N GLU A 530 23.26 5.66 23.03
CA GLU A 530 23.90 5.00 21.91
C GLU A 530 23.39 5.53 20.57
N PHE A 531 22.07 5.70 20.42
CA PHE A 531 21.49 6.32 19.23
C PHE A 531 22.09 7.72 18.96
N LEU A 532 22.21 8.57 19.99
CA LEU A 532 22.75 9.91 19.82
C LEU A 532 24.23 9.92 19.42
N ARG A 533 25.02 8.91 19.82
CA ARG A 533 26.42 8.77 19.37
C ARG A 533 26.54 8.46 17.87
N THR A 534 25.51 7.84 17.28
CA THR A 534 25.51 7.53 15.84
C THR A 534 25.19 8.74 14.96
N LEU A 535 24.69 9.83 15.55
CA LEU A 535 24.40 11.05 14.80
C LEU A 535 25.70 11.81 14.48
N PRO A 536 25.80 12.46 13.32
CA PRO A 536 26.96 13.28 13.00
C PRO A 536 27.12 14.39 14.05
N SER A 537 28.32 14.56 14.61
CA SER A 537 28.61 15.71 15.46
C SER A 537 28.32 17.00 14.67
N PRO A 538 27.65 18.00 15.27
CA PRO A 538 27.54 19.30 14.63
C PRO A 538 28.96 19.84 14.43
N LEU A 539 29.37 19.99 13.17
CA LEU A 539 30.62 20.66 12.81
C LEU A 539 30.67 22.00 13.53
N ASN A 540 31.76 22.25 14.26
CA ASN A 540 32.08 23.55 14.84
C ASN A 540 32.00 24.62 13.74
N SER A 541 30.88 25.34 13.67
CA SER A 541 30.70 26.51 12.81
C SER A 541 31.38 27.75 13.41
N HIS A 542 32.55 27.57 14.03
CA HIS A 542 33.42 28.64 14.53
C HIS A 542 34.87 28.29 14.15
N GLY A 543 35.24 28.70 12.94
CA GLY A 543 36.60 28.72 12.44
C GLY A 543 36.68 29.83 11.38
N HIS A 544 37.36 30.89 11.77
CA HIS A 544 37.61 32.19 11.13
C HIS A 544 37.65 32.26 9.60
#